data_AF-A0A1H9CZY3-F1
#
_entry.id   AF-A0A1H9CZY3-F1
#
_cell.length_a   1.000
_cell.length_b   1.000
_cell.length_c   1.000
_cell.angle_alpha   90.00
_cell.angle_beta   90.00
_cell.angle_gamma   90.00
#
_symmetry.space_group_name_H-M   'P 1'
#
loop_
_entity.id
_entity.type
_entity.pdbx_description
1 polymer ?
#
loop_
_entity_poly.entity_id
_entity_poly.type
_entity_poly.pdbx_seq_one_letter_code
_entity_poly.pdbx_strand_id
1 'polypeptide(L)'
;MEKIRVGILGASGYTGADAVRLLARHPQVEIAALTANSHAGKPLAEVFPHLSMLKLPDLVTWEEVNWSKLDAVFCGLPHGTTQEITAKVLASNPAIKVIDMSADFRLRDMDTYAEWYGGTHRAPDLQAEAVYGLTEHYRDKIAGARLIACPGCYPTATLLSLVPLVKAGLVDASEIIVDAKSGVSGAGRGLKQNTLFCEAGEGISPYSIGKHRHAPEIEQEIGAAAGAGEPIAVNFTPHLIPMSRGELCTSYLRLANGATPDDLRAALEAAYRDEPFMLVAKKGVMPQTQNVRGSNYAQFGVFDDRIKGRAIVVSVIDNLVKGSAGQAVQNMNVAFGLEETSGLLQLPMFP
;
A
#
# COMPACT_ATOMS: atom_id res chain seq x y z
N MET A 1 -8.03 -14.82 24.39
CA MET A 1 -8.44 -15.22 23.03
C MET A 1 -7.31 -16.03 22.43
N GLU A 2 -7.65 -17.03 21.62
CA GLU A 2 -6.68 -17.73 20.79
C GLU A 2 -6.06 -16.73 19.79
N LYS A 3 -4.76 -16.87 19.50
CA LYS A 3 -4.06 -15.97 18.58
C LYS A 3 -4.40 -16.33 17.14
N ILE A 4 -4.56 -15.32 16.29
CA ILE A 4 -4.69 -15.48 14.84
C ILE A 4 -3.36 -15.98 14.30
N ARG A 5 -3.38 -17.14 13.65
CA ARG A 5 -2.21 -17.80 13.11
C ARG A 5 -2.00 -17.36 11.66
N VAL A 6 -0.88 -16.67 11.44
CA VAL A 6 -0.58 -16.02 10.17
C VAL A 6 0.55 -16.73 9.44
N GLY A 7 0.35 -16.95 8.14
CA GLY A 7 1.40 -17.30 7.19
C GLY A 7 1.86 -16.07 6.40
N ILE A 8 3.15 -15.98 6.08
CA ILE A 8 3.68 -14.91 5.22
C ILE A 8 4.35 -15.54 4.00
N LEU A 9 3.72 -15.37 2.84
CA LEU A 9 4.28 -15.77 1.55
C LEU A 9 5.29 -14.73 1.08
N GLY A 10 6.54 -15.14 0.81
CA GLY A 10 7.58 -14.21 0.35
C GLY A 10 8.23 -13.40 1.48
N ALA A 11 8.46 -14.02 2.63
CA ALA A 11 9.07 -13.39 3.81
C ALA A 11 10.52 -12.91 3.60
N SER A 12 11.19 -13.32 2.51
CA SER A 12 12.55 -12.88 2.16
C SER A 12 12.63 -11.52 1.45
N GLY A 13 11.49 -10.93 1.07
CA GLY A 13 11.39 -9.58 0.50
C GLY A 13 11.22 -8.49 1.57
N TYR A 14 11.33 -7.22 1.18
CA TYR A 14 11.19 -6.10 2.14
C TYR A 14 9.79 -5.98 2.74
N THR A 15 8.73 -6.11 1.92
CA THR A 15 7.34 -6.07 2.39
C THR A 15 7.03 -7.22 3.35
N GLY A 16 7.49 -8.44 3.03
CA GLY A 16 7.40 -9.60 3.92
C GLY A 16 8.15 -9.39 5.24
N ALA A 17 9.36 -8.82 5.20
CA ALA A 17 10.12 -8.51 6.40
C ALA A 17 9.46 -7.44 7.28
N ASP A 18 8.86 -6.40 6.68
CA ASP A 18 8.08 -5.41 7.43
C ASP A 18 6.79 -6.00 8.01
N ALA A 19 6.11 -6.91 7.29
CA ALA A 19 4.98 -7.65 7.83
C ALA A 19 5.39 -8.48 9.05
N VAL A 20 6.52 -9.21 8.98
CA VAL A 20 7.09 -9.91 10.15
C VAL A 20 7.37 -8.94 11.30
N ARG A 21 8.04 -7.82 11.02
CA ARG A 21 8.41 -6.81 12.03
C ARG A 21 7.20 -6.28 12.80
N LEU A 22 6.08 -6.03 12.10
CA LEU A 22 4.84 -5.51 12.68
C LEU A 22 4.06 -6.62 13.41
N LEU A 23 3.81 -7.75 12.74
CA LEU A 23 3.01 -8.85 13.29
C LEU A 23 3.68 -9.50 14.51
N ALA A 24 5.02 -9.53 14.58
CA ALA A 24 5.74 -10.04 15.75
C ALA A 24 5.48 -9.24 17.05
N ARG A 25 4.96 -8.01 16.94
CA ARG A 25 4.56 -7.17 18.08
C ARG A 25 3.05 -7.06 18.24
N HIS A 26 2.28 -7.71 17.38
CA HIS A 26 0.83 -7.67 17.42
C HIS A 26 0.29 -8.59 18.53
N PRO A 27 -0.53 -8.10 19.48
CA PRO A 27 -0.91 -8.85 20.69
C PRO A 27 -1.75 -10.10 20.40
N GLN A 28 -2.53 -10.08 19.32
CA GLN A 28 -3.46 -11.14 18.94
C GLN A 28 -2.98 -12.03 17.79
N VAL A 29 -1.71 -11.93 17.38
CA VAL A 29 -1.16 -12.70 16.25
C VAL A 29 -0.04 -13.62 16.69
N GLU A 30 0.03 -14.76 16.01
CA GLU A 30 1.17 -15.66 15.97
C GLU A 30 1.63 -15.84 14.52
N ILE A 31 2.91 -15.61 14.24
CA ILE A 31 3.52 -15.93 12.94
C ILE A 31 3.81 -17.43 12.94
N ALA A 32 2.98 -18.20 12.25
CA ALA A 32 3.00 -19.65 12.25
C ALA A 32 3.69 -20.26 11.02
N ALA A 33 3.83 -19.50 9.93
CA ALA A 33 4.58 -19.94 8.74
C ALA A 33 5.24 -18.77 8.02
N LEU A 34 6.45 -18.99 7.52
CA LEU A 34 7.20 -18.04 6.69
C LEU A 34 7.68 -18.77 5.45
N THR A 35 7.45 -18.20 4.27
CA THR A 35 7.88 -18.85 3.02
C THR A 35 8.89 -18.01 2.24
N ALA A 36 9.83 -18.73 1.62
CA ALA A 36 10.75 -18.19 0.63
C ALA A 36 11.28 -19.32 -0.24
N ASN A 37 11.32 -19.15 -1.56
CA ASN A 37 11.80 -20.20 -2.46
C ASN A 37 13.31 -20.43 -2.32
N SER A 38 14.12 -19.39 -2.54
CA SER A 38 15.59 -19.49 -2.55
C SER A 38 16.24 -19.63 -1.17
N HIS A 39 15.46 -19.48 -0.10
CA HIS A 39 15.93 -19.51 1.28
C HIS A 39 15.20 -20.54 2.15
N ALA A 40 14.43 -21.46 1.54
CA ALA A 40 13.79 -22.56 2.25
C ALA A 40 14.83 -23.39 3.03
N GLY A 41 14.44 -23.86 4.22
CA GLY A 41 15.29 -24.60 5.16
C GLY A 41 16.19 -23.72 6.04
N LYS A 42 16.13 -22.39 5.93
CA LYS A 42 16.97 -21.47 6.72
C LYS A 42 16.14 -20.64 7.71
N PRO A 43 16.70 -20.26 8.87
CA PRO A 43 16.08 -19.28 9.74
C PRO A 43 16.00 -17.91 9.04
N LEU A 44 14.91 -17.17 9.26
CA LEU A 44 14.75 -15.81 8.71
C LEU A 44 15.91 -14.88 9.10
N ALA A 45 16.51 -15.11 10.27
CA ALA A 45 17.64 -14.32 10.79
C ALA A 45 18.90 -14.39 9.90
N GLU A 46 19.11 -15.46 9.12
CA GLU A 46 20.18 -15.51 8.12
C GLU A 46 19.92 -14.56 6.94
N VAL A 47 18.64 -14.34 6.63
CA VAL A 47 18.20 -13.48 5.53
C VAL A 47 18.10 -12.02 5.98
N PHE A 48 17.63 -11.79 7.21
CA PHE A 48 17.46 -10.49 7.86
C PHE A 48 17.97 -10.53 9.31
N PRO A 49 19.28 -10.30 9.53
CA PRO A 49 19.89 -10.37 10.86
C PRO A 49 19.30 -9.41 11.89
N HIS A 50 18.70 -8.29 11.44
CA HIS A 50 18.01 -7.33 12.30
C HIS A 50 16.73 -7.88 12.96
N LEU A 51 16.29 -9.10 12.60
CA LEU A 51 15.15 -9.81 13.21
C LEU A 51 15.59 -11.00 14.08
N SER A 52 16.89 -11.17 14.33
CA SER A 52 17.46 -12.33 15.06
C SER A 52 17.00 -12.52 16.50
N MET A 53 16.46 -11.47 17.13
CA MET A 53 15.87 -11.55 18.47
C MET A 53 14.48 -12.19 18.50
N LEU A 54 13.84 -12.38 17.34
CA LEU A 54 12.52 -12.99 17.25
C LEU A 54 12.65 -14.52 17.16
N LYS A 55 11.81 -15.22 17.92
CA LYS A 55 11.65 -16.67 17.78
C LYS A 55 10.59 -16.92 16.71
N LEU A 56 11.03 -17.23 15.50
CA LEU A 56 10.19 -17.42 14.32
C LEU A 56 10.41 -18.83 13.75
N PRO A 57 9.41 -19.40 13.04
CA PRO A 57 9.64 -20.62 12.27
C PRO A 57 10.69 -20.40 11.19
N ASP A 58 11.37 -21.46 10.79
CA ASP A 58 12.27 -21.44 9.63
C ASP A 58 11.49 -21.17 8.35
N LEU A 59 12.19 -20.63 7.35
CA LEU A 59 11.64 -20.43 6.01
C LEU A 59 11.38 -21.79 5.35
N VAL A 60 10.22 -21.94 4.72
CA VAL A 60 9.86 -23.14 3.95
C VAL A 60 9.39 -22.76 2.55
N THR A 61 9.19 -23.74 1.67
CA THR A 61 8.43 -23.54 0.44
C THR A 61 6.93 -23.41 0.76
N TRP A 62 6.15 -22.81 -0.15
CA TRP A 62 4.72 -22.59 0.14
C TRP A 62 3.92 -23.92 0.13
N GLU A 63 4.42 -24.92 -0.59
CA GLU A 63 3.86 -26.27 -0.66
C GLU A 63 3.98 -27.03 0.67
N GLU A 64 5.01 -26.73 1.47
CA GLU A 64 5.25 -27.37 2.78
C GLU A 64 4.33 -26.81 3.89
N VAL A 65 3.70 -25.66 3.67
CA VAL A 65 2.85 -25.02 4.67
C VAL A 65 1.50 -25.74 4.77
N ASN A 66 1.11 -26.10 5.99
CA ASN A 66 -0.23 -26.59 6.25
C ASN A 66 -1.23 -25.43 6.43
N TRP A 67 -1.81 -24.97 5.32
CA TRP A 67 -2.75 -23.84 5.27
C TRP A 67 -4.06 -24.07 6.05
N SER A 68 -4.47 -25.32 6.28
CA SER A 68 -5.67 -25.64 7.08
C SER A 68 -5.55 -25.27 8.56
N LYS A 69 -4.34 -24.96 9.03
CA LYS A 69 -4.04 -24.55 10.41
C LYS A 69 -3.84 -23.05 10.58
N LEU A 70 -4.03 -22.27 9.51
CA LEU A 70 -3.82 -20.83 9.49
C LEU A 70 -5.14 -20.10 9.31
N ASP A 71 -5.24 -18.93 9.92
CA ASP A 71 -6.41 -18.06 9.87
C ASP A 71 -6.25 -16.99 8.79
N ALA A 72 -5.01 -16.55 8.55
CA ALA A 72 -4.68 -15.56 7.53
C ALA A 72 -3.35 -15.81 6.82
N VAL A 73 -3.25 -15.28 5.61
CA VAL A 73 -2.01 -15.28 4.82
C VAL A 73 -1.74 -13.90 4.24
N PHE A 74 -0.50 -13.44 4.39
CA PHE A 74 0.01 -12.22 3.77
C PHE A 74 0.82 -12.58 2.53
N CYS A 75 0.47 -12.02 1.36
CA CYS A 75 1.16 -12.32 0.10
C CYS A 75 2.13 -11.21 -0.27
N GLY A 76 3.42 -11.42 -0.02
CA GLY A 76 4.53 -10.54 -0.43
C GLY A 76 5.28 -11.06 -1.67
N LEU A 77 4.57 -11.69 -2.60
CA LEU A 77 5.15 -12.35 -3.78
C LEU A 77 5.28 -11.39 -4.98
N PRO A 78 6.17 -11.69 -5.94
CA PRO A 78 6.19 -11.00 -7.23
C PRO A 78 4.87 -11.16 -7.99
N HIS A 79 4.52 -10.13 -8.77
CA HIS A 79 3.29 -10.14 -9.58
C HIS A 79 3.20 -11.38 -10.49
N GLY A 80 1.98 -11.86 -10.71
CA GLY A 80 1.63 -13.05 -11.46
C GLY A 80 1.71 -14.35 -10.67
N THR A 81 2.58 -14.47 -9.67
CA THR A 81 2.64 -15.73 -8.89
C THR A 81 1.51 -15.83 -7.86
N THR A 82 0.97 -14.69 -7.42
CA THR A 82 0.00 -14.65 -6.32
C THR A 82 -1.35 -15.21 -6.72
N GLN A 83 -1.80 -15.02 -7.97
CA GLN A 83 -3.11 -15.49 -8.45
C GLN A 83 -3.30 -17.00 -8.23
N GLU A 84 -2.36 -17.80 -8.72
CA GLU A 84 -2.45 -19.27 -8.65
C GLU A 84 -2.23 -19.80 -7.23
N ILE A 85 -1.27 -19.22 -6.50
CA ILE A 85 -1.00 -19.63 -5.12
C ILE A 85 -2.20 -19.32 -4.23
N THR A 86 -2.80 -18.13 -4.39
CA THR A 86 -4.01 -17.73 -3.67
C THR A 86 -5.16 -18.71 -3.93
N ALA A 87 -5.37 -19.10 -5.19
CA ALA A 87 -6.39 -20.09 -5.53
C ALA A 87 -6.15 -21.45 -4.84
N LYS A 88 -4.91 -21.93 -4.81
CA LYS A 88 -4.56 -23.20 -4.13
C LYS A 88 -4.70 -23.10 -2.61
N VAL A 89 -4.27 -22.00 -2.01
CA VAL A 89 -4.43 -21.75 -0.56
C VAL A 89 -5.91 -21.75 -0.18
N LEU A 90 -6.73 -21.00 -0.90
CA LEU A 90 -8.18 -20.92 -0.66
C LEU A 90 -8.89 -22.24 -0.92
N ALA A 91 -8.45 -23.04 -1.90
CA ALA A 91 -8.99 -24.38 -2.13
C ALA A 91 -8.69 -25.32 -0.94
N SER A 92 -7.53 -25.17 -0.30
CA SER A 92 -7.15 -25.97 0.88
C SER A 92 -7.76 -25.50 2.20
N ASN A 93 -8.11 -24.21 2.29
CA ASN A 93 -8.76 -23.60 3.44
C ASN A 93 -9.69 -22.46 2.98
N PRO A 94 -10.98 -22.74 2.71
CA PRO A 94 -11.91 -21.73 2.23
C PRO A 94 -12.18 -20.58 3.20
N ALA A 95 -11.88 -20.75 4.49
CA ALA A 95 -12.11 -19.73 5.52
C ALA A 95 -10.91 -18.80 5.75
N ILE A 96 -9.73 -19.13 5.21
CA ILE A 96 -8.52 -18.31 5.39
C ILE A 96 -8.72 -16.91 4.77
N LYS A 97 -8.31 -15.88 5.50
CA LYS A 97 -8.27 -14.52 4.96
C LYS A 97 -6.95 -14.27 4.23
N VAL A 98 -7.03 -13.82 2.99
CA VAL A 98 -5.87 -13.51 2.14
C VAL A 98 -5.69 -12.00 2.09
N ILE A 99 -4.52 -11.54 2.53
CA ILE A 99 -4.11 -10.14 2.53
C ILE A 99 -3.00 -10.01 1.48
N ASP A 100 -3.39 -9.73 0.24
CA ASP A 100 -2.46 -9.66 -0.88
C ASP A 100 -1.79 -8.29 -0.95
N MET A 101 -0.46 -8.24 -0.77
CA MET A 101 0.33 -7.01 -0.94
C MET A 101 0.88 -6.84 -2.35
N SER A 102 0.68 -7.83 -3.22
CA SER A 102 1.00 -7.74 -4.65
C SER A 102 -0.04 -6.90 -5.39
N ALA A 103 0.09 -6.79 -6.71
CA ALA A 103 -0.84 -6.04 -7.54
C ALA A 103 -1.91 -6.92 -8.21
N ASP A 104 -1.83 -8.23 -8.01
CA ASP A 104 -2.51 -9.22 -8.85
C ASP A 104 -4.04 -9.10 -8.80
N PHE A 105 -4.60 -8.64 -7.68
CA PHE A 105 -6.05 -8.52 -7.46
C PHE A 105 -6.57 -7.07 -7.35
N ARG A 106 -5.74 -6.06 -7.62
CA ARG A 106 -6.10 -4.64 -7.39
C ARG A 106 -7.03 -4.04 -8.45
N LEU A 107 -6.80 -4.43 -9.71
CA LEU A 107 -7.53 -3.89 -10.86
C LEU A 107 -8.78 -4.74 -11.10
N ARG A 108 -9.95 -4.12 -11.00
CA ARG A 108 -11.25 -4.80 -11.16
C ARG A 108 -11.48 -5.20 -12.61
N ASP A 109 -11.02 -4.35 -13.52
CA ASP A 109 -11.08 -4.61 -14.95
C ASP A 109 -9.92 -5.50 -15.40
N MET A 110 -10.26 -6.69 -15.89
CA MET A 110 -9.26 -7.71 -16.26
C MET A 110 -8.52 -7.36 -17.54
N ASP A 111 -9.13 -6.57 -18.43
CA ASP A 111 -8.48 -6.11 -19.67
C ASP A 111 -7.40 -5.07 -19.33
N THR A 112 -7.70 -4.14 -18.42
CA THR A 112 -6.73 -3.20 -17.86
C THR A 112 -5.62 -3.95 -17.13
N TYR A 113 -5.92 -4.99 -16.35
CA TYR A 113 -4.88 -5.84 -15.77
C TYR A 113 -3.97 -6.44 -16.85
N ALA A 114 -4.56 -7.02 -17.91
CA ALA A 114 -3.82 -7.67 -18.98
C ALA A 114 -2.91 -6.70 -19.75
N GLU A 115 -3.39 -5.50 -20.03
CA GLU A 115 -2.64 -4.42 -20.67
C GLU A 115 -1.39 -4.04 -19.85
N TRP A 116 -1.55 -3.84 -18.54
CA TRP A 116 -0.50 -3.26 -17.70
C TRP A 116 0.46 -4.30 -17.10
N TYR A 117 0.02 -5.54 -16.92
CA TYR A 117 0.81 -6.60 -16.28
C TYR A 117 1.25 -7.71 -17.24
N GLY A 118 0.77 -7.73 -18.49
CA GLY A 118 1.31 -8.56 -19.56
C GLY A 118 0.85 -10.01 -19.53
N GLY A 119 -0.47 -10.23 -19.46
CA GLY A 119 -1.08 -11.56 -19.53
C GLY A 119 -2.51 -11.57 -18.99
N THR A 120 -3.30 -12.58 -19.36
CA THR A 120 -4.67 -12.73 -18.83
C THR A 120 -4.65 -13.00 -17.33
N HIS A 121 -5.64 -12.46 -16.61
CA HIS A 121 -5.82 -12.74 -15.20
C HIS A 121 -6.15 -14.23 -14.99
N ARG A 122 -5.38 -14.94 -14.17
CA ARG A 122 -5.46 -16.41 -14.02
C ARG A 122 -6.44 -16.88 -12.95
N ALA A 123 -7.06 -15.96 -12.22
CA ALA A 123 -8.06 -16.26 -11.19
C ALA A 123 -9.28 -15.32 -11.27
N PRO A 124 -10.03 -15.31 -12.40
CA PRO A 124 -11.12 -14.37 -12.64
C PRO A 124 -12.22 -14.43 -11.57
N ASP A 125 -12.58 -15.62 -11.09
CA ASP A 125 -13.60 -15.78 -10.04
C ASP A 125 -13.16 -15.13 -8.72
N LEU A 126 -11.88 -15.27 -8.36
CA LEU A 126 -11.33 -14.62 -7.17
C LEU A 126 -11.19 -13.10 -7.35
N GLN A 127 -10.91 -12.62 -8.57
CA GLN A 127 -10.86 -11.20 -8.85
C GLN A 127 -12.20 -10.51 -8.58
N ALA A 128 -13.32 -11.18 -8.86
CA ALA A 128 -14.65 -10.67 -8.59
C ALA A 128 -14.96 -10.55 -7.07
N GLU A 129 -14.29 -11.36 -6.24
CA GLU A 129 -14.44 -11.34 -4.78
C GLU A 129 -13.49 -10.36 -4.07
N ALA A 130 -12.41 -9.95 -4.75
CA ALA A 130 -11.36 -9.15 -4.13
C ALA A 130 -11.85 -7.76 -3.72
N VAL A 131 -11.55 -7.35 -2.48
CA VAL A 131 -11.81 -6.01 -1.97
C VAL A 131 -10.53 -5.20 -1.98
N TYR A 132 -10.58 -4.00 -2.57
CA TYR A 132 -9.45 -3.06 -2.54
C TYR A 132 -9.21 -2.56 -1.10
N GLY A 133 -8.00 -2.80 -0.59
CA GLY A 133 -7.64 -2.65 0.82
C GLY A 133 -7.18 -1.24 1.23
N LEU A 134 -7.82 -0.19 0.72
CA LEU A 134 -7.56 1.18 1.20
C LEU A 134 -8.47 1.46 2.40
N THR A 135 -7.97 1.17 3.60
CA THR A 135 -8.79 0.97 4.80
C THR A 135 -9.76 2.12 5.08
N GLU A 136 -9.28 3.35 5.04
CA GLU A 136 -10.06 4.57 5.32
C GLU A 136 -11.27 4.75 4.38
N HIS A 137 -11.25 4.14 3.19
CA HIS A 137 -12.32 4.27 2.18
C HIS A 137 -13.17 3.01 2.00
N TYR A 138 -12.66 1.86 2.44
CA TYR A 138 -13.26 0.55 2.18
C TYR A 138 -13.46 -0.32 3.43
N ARG A 139 -13.29 0.25 4.64
CA ARG A 139 -13.41 -0.44 5.94
C ARG A 139 -14.59 -1.42 6.01
N ASP A 140 -15.78 -0.96 5.65
CA ASP A 140 -17.00 -1.77 5.71
C ASP A 140 -16.95 -2.99 4.79
N LYS A 141 -16.36 -2.85 3.60
CA LYS A 141 -16.17 -3.97 2.67
C LYS A 141 -15.07 -4.91 3.14
N ILE A 142 -14.01 -4.37 3.75
CA ILE A 142 -12.88 -5.14 4.28
C ILE A 142 -13.30 -6.03 5.46
N ALA A 143 -14.21 -5.56 6.33
CA ALA A 143 -14.68 -6.32 7.49
C ALA A 143 -15.25 -7.70 7.11
N GLY A 144 -15.97 -7.77 5.99
CA GLY A 144 -16.52 -9.02 5.44
C GLY A 144 -15.63 -9.73 4.43
N ALA A 145 -14.49 -9.15 4.04
CA ALA A 145 -13.68 -9.67 2.96
C ALA A 145 -12.89 -10.94 3.36
N ARG A 146 -12.79 -11.85 2.40
CA ARG A 146 -11.90 -13.02 2.45
C ARG A 146 -10.62 -12.78 1.66
N LEU A 147 -10.68 -12.02 0.56
CA LEU A 147 -9.53 -11.63 -0.25
C LEU A 147 -9.45 -10.10 -0.28
N ILE A 148 -8.35 -9.57 0.25
CA ILE A 148 -8.10 -8.13 0.33
C ILE A 148 -6.87 -7.82 -0.51
N ALA A 149 -7.06 -7.03 -1.57
CA ALA A 149 -6.00 -6.56 -2.44
C ALA A 149 -5.45 -5.24 -1.87
N CYS A 150 -4.34 -5.31 -1.15
CA CYS A 150 -3.72 -4.12 -0.56
C CYS A 150 -3.21 -3.19 -1.67
N PRO A 151 -3.48 -1.88 -1.56
CA PRO A 151 -3.02 -0.87 -2.52
C PRO A 151 -1.51 -0.86 -2.74
N GLY A 152 -1.11 -0.28 -3.87
CA GLY A 152 0.27 0.15 -4.06
C GLY A 152 0.62 1.32 -3.14
N CYS A 153 1.92 1.54 -2.92
CA CYS A 153 2.39 2.66 -2.11
C CYS A 153 1.96 4.02 -2.67
N TYR A 154 2.30 4.33 -3.94
CA TYR A 154 1.88 5.59 -4.56
C TYR A 154 0.35 5.76 -4.64
N PRO A 155 -0.43 4.73 -5.02
CA PRO A 155 -1.88 4.76 -4.90
C PRO A 155 -2.34 5.11 -3.48
N THR A 156 -1.76 4.51 -2.44
CA THR A 156 -2.09 4.86 -1.05
C THR A 156 -1.85 6.34 -0.77
N ALA A 157 -0.64 6.86 -1.01
CA ALA A 157 -0.33 8.25 -0.70
C ALA A 157 -1.21 9.24 -1.51
N THR A 158 -1.45 8.91 -2.78
CA THR A 158 -2.23 9.75 -3.70
C THR A 158 -3.71 9.72 -3.34
N LEU A 159 -4.30 8.53 -3.26
CA LEU A 159 -5.74 8.35 -3.07
C LEU A 159 -6.21 8.82 -1.70
N LEU A 160 -5.42 8.62 -0.64
CA LEU A 160 -5.76 9.20 0.67
C LEU A 160 -5.87 10.74 0.59
N SER A 161 -5.05 11.40 -0.23
CA SER A 161 -5.13 12.86 -0.36
C SER A 161 -6.20 13.34 -1.34
N LEU A 162 -6.60 12.53 -2.33
CA LEU A 162 -7.43 12.98 -3.44
C LEU A 162 -8.88 12.47 -3.40
N VAL A 163 -9.11 11.24 -2.91
CA VAL A 163 -10.46 10.65 -2.90
C VAL A 163 -11.48 11.51 -2.13
N PRO A 164 -11.18 12.05 -0.92
CA PRO A 164 -12.10 12.95 -0.24
C PRO A 164 -12.42 14.22 -1.04
N LEU A 165 -11.41 14.79 -1.72
CA LEU A 165 -11.54 16.03 -2.48
C LEU A 165 -12.38 15.84 -3.75
N VAL A 166 -12.18 14.72 -4.43
CA VAL A 166 -12.93 14.33 -5.63
C VAL A 166 -14.38 14.01 -5.28
N LYS A 167 -14.62 13.21 -4.22
CA LYS A 167 -15.99 12.92 -3.74
C LYS A 167 -16.77 14.19 -3.36
N ALA A 168 -16.09 15.18 -2.81
CA ALA A 168 -16.68 16.46 -2.45
C ALA A 168 -16.86 17.42 -3.64
N GLY A 169 -16.43 17.05 -4.85
CA GLY A 169 -16.53 17.90 -6.05
C GLY A 169 -15.70 19.17 -5.97
N LEU A 170 -14.61 19.17 -5.19
CA LEU A 170 -13.77 20.35 -4.94
C LEU A 170 -12.66 20.52 -5.98
N VAL A 171 -12.34 19.45 -6.72
CA VAL A 171 -11.30 19.42 -7.74
C VAL A 171 -11.81 18.77 -9.02
N ASP A 172 -11.27 19.21 -10.15
CA ASP A 172 -11.53 18.59 -11.45
C ASP A 172 -10.74 17.28 -11.55
N ALA A 173 -11.48 16.16 -11.54
CA ALA A 173 -10.89 14.83 -11.58
C ALA A 173 -10.19 14.51 -12.91
N SER A 174 -10.45 15.27 -13.98
CA SER A 174 -9.82 15.09 -15.29
C SER A 174 -8.48 15.83 -15.45
N GLU A 175 -8.14 16.75 -14.54
CA GLU A 175 -6.91 17.53 -14.57
C GLU A 175 -6.03 17.29 -13.33
N ILE A 176 -5.67 16.02 -13.09
CA ILE A 176 -4.80 15.63 -11.98
C ILE A 176 -3.38 15.35 -12.48
N ILE A 177 -2.41 16.07 -11.91
CA ILE A 177 -0.98 15.82 -12.10
C ILE A 177 -0.38 15.40 -10.77
N VAL A 178 0.35 14.29 -10.75
CA VAL A 178 1.02 13.74 -9.57
C VAL A 178 2.50 13.53 -9.86
N ASP A 179 3.32 14.38 -9.24
CA ASP A 179 4.77 14.24 -9.22
C ASP A 179 5.18 13.56 -7.92
N ALA A 180 5.61 12.29 -8.03
CA ALA A 180 5.82 11.41 -6.89
C ALA A 180 7.29 11.05 -6.69
N LYS A 181 7.68 10.87 -5.43
CA LYS A 181 9.06 10.67 -4.99
C LYS A 181 9.06 9.51 -4.00
N SER A 182 9.90 8.49 -4.19
CA SER A 182 9.97 7.35 -3.28
C SER A 182 11.40 6.90 -3.02
N GLY A 183 11.63 6.39 -1.80
CA GLY A 183 12.88 5.76 -1.44
C GLY A 183 13.14 4.46 -2.19
N VAL A 184 14.41 4.07 -2.29
CA VAL A 184 14.85 2.93 -3.11
C VAL A 184 14.22 1.60 -2.69
N SER A 185 13.77 1.47 -1.44
CA SER A 185 13.11 0.24 -0.98
C SER A 185 11.83 -0.13 -1.74
N GLY A 186 11.17 0.84 -2.38
CA GLY A 186 10.02 0.57 -3.26
C GLY A 186 10.37 -0.30 -4.47
N ALA A 187 11.63 -0.37 -4.88
CA ALA A 187 12.10 -1.25 -5.95
C ALA A 187 12.27 -2.72 -5.53
N GLY A 188 12.13 -3.01 -4.22
CA GLY A 188 12.31 -4.32 -3.62
C GLY A 188 13.78 -4.68 -3.38
N ARG A 189 14.01 -5.94 -2.99
CA ARG A 189 15.34 -6.47 -2.62
C ARG A 189 16.06 -7.20 -3.76
N GLY A 190 15.46 -7.27 -4.95
CA GLY A 190 16.06 -7.93 -6.10
C GLY A 190 17.31 -7.17 -6.58
N LEU A 191 18.36 -7.91 -6.95
CA LEU A 191 19.59 -7.31 -7.47
C LEU A 191 19.34 -6.72 -8.86
N LYS A 192 19.42 -5.40 -8.98
CA LYS A 192 19.32 -4.66 -10.24
C LYS A 192 20.38 -3.57 -10.25
N GLN A 193 21.03 -3.34 -11.40
CA GLN A 193 22.10 -2.35 -11.53
C GLN A 193 21.64 -0.97 -11.04
N ASN A 194 20.48 -0.50 -11.48
CA ASN A 194 19.93 0.82 -11.11
C ASN A 194 19.56 0.98 -9.62
N THR A 195 19.69 -0.07 -8.80
CA THR A 195 19.43 -0.05 -7.35
C THR A 195 20.69 -0.27 -6.52
N LEU A 196 21.86 -0.42 -7.17
CA LEU A 196 23.14 -0.47 -6.48
C LEU A 196 23.44 0.87 -5.83
N PHE A 197 24.18 0.86 -4.72
CA PHE A 197 24.43 2.05 -3.91
C PHE A 197 24.98 3.24 -4.71
N CYS A 198 25.96 3.03 -5.59
CA CYS A 198 26.54 4.09 -6.41
C CYS A 198 25.66 4.52 -7.60
N GLU A 199 24.68 3.70 -7.99
CA GLU A 199 23.79 3.98 -9.13
C GLU A 199 22.51 4.72 -8.67
N ALA A 200 22.04 4.42 -7.46
CA ALA A 200 20.88 5.06 -6.84
C ALA A 200 21.24 6.22 -5.89
N GLY A 201 22.51 6.35 -5.53
CA GLY A 201 23.03 7.39 -4.61
C GLY A 201 23.39 8.70 -5.32
N GLU A 202 23.55 9.77 -4.54
CA GLU A 202 24.05 11.11 -4.97
C GLU A 202 23.27 11.81 -6.10
N GLY A 203 22.12 11.28 -6.52
CA GLY A 203 21.28 11.86 -7.56
C GLY A 203 19.83 11.39 -7.47
N ILE A 204 18.96 12.02 -8.24
CA ILE A 204 17.55 11.63 -8.40
C ILE A 204 17.28 11.31 -9.87
N SER A 205 16.38 10.38 -10.14
CA SER A 205 15.97 10.05 -11.51
C SER A 205 14.47 9.76 -11.61
N PRO A 206 13.78 10.24 -12.65
CA PRO A 206 12.43 9.78 -12.95
C PRO A 206 12.49 8.36 -13.52
N TYR A 207 11.40 7.59 -13.37
CA TYR A 207 11.30 6.26 -13.96
C TYR A 207 9.88 5.95 -14.42
N SER A 208 9.76 5.03 -15.39
CA SER A 208 8.45 4.58 -15.94
C SER A 208 7.50 5.72 -16.33
N ILE A 209 8.04 6.84 -16.84
CA ILE A 209 7.28 8.02 -17.26
C ILE A 209 6.19 7.62 -18.26
N GLY A 210 4.95 8.02 -17.97
CA GLY A 210 3.79 7.78 -18.83
C GLY A 210 3.30 6.32 -18.91
N LYS A 211 3.93 5.39 -18.17
CA LYS A 211 3.60 3.95 -18.20
C LYS A 211 3.85 3.23 -16.88
N HIS A 212 3.73 3.92 -15.75
CA HIS A 212 3.86 3.28 -14.45
C HIS A 212 2.58 2.52 -14.08
N ARG A 213 2.71 1.25 -13.67
CA ARG A 213 1.58 0.33 -13.38
C ARG A 213 0.64 0.75 -12.25
N HIS A 214 0.98 1.79 -11.51
CA HIS A 214 0.09 2.38 -10.49
C HIS A 214 -0.87 3.42 -11.08
N ALA A 215 -0.65 3.90 -12.30
CA ALA A 215 -1.56 4.83 -12.97
C ALA A 215 -3.00 4.27 -13.09
N PRO A 216 -3.24 3.06 -13.65
CA PRO A 216 -4.60 2.52 -13.75
C PRO A 216 -5.24 2.26 -12.39
N GLU A 217 -4.43 1.95 -11.36
CA GLU A 217 -4.92 1.79 -9.99
C GLU A 217 -5.43 3.11 -9.41
N ILE A 218 -4.69 4.21 -9.63
CA ILE A 218 -5.12 5.55 -9.22
C ILE A 218 -6.36 5.97 -10.01
N GLU A 219 -6.37 5.78 -11.32
CA GLU A 219 -7.45 6.15 -12.24
C GLU A 219 -8.76 5.44 -11.89
N GLN A 220 -8.72 4.13 -11.62
CA GLN A 220 -9.89 3.35 -11.18
C GLN A 220 -10.54 3.97 -9.94
N GLU A 221 -9.76 4.30 -8.93
CA GLU A 221 -10.28 4.77 -7.65
C GLU A 221 -10.70 6.24 -7.70
N ILE A 222 -10.03 7.08 -8.49
CA ILE A 222 -10.48 8.45 -8.77
C ILE A 222 -11.76 8.45 -9.61
N GLY A 223 -11.87 7.58 -10.61
CA GLY A 223 -13.09 7.39 -11.42
C GLY A 223 -14.28 6.98 -10.56
N ALA A 224 -14.08 6.00 -9.68
CA ALA A 224 -15.09 5.57 -8.71
C ALA A 224 -15.49 6.72 -7.75
N ALA A 225 -14.51 7.50 -7.27
CA ALA A 225 -14.76 8.64 -6.38
C ALA A 225 -15.54 9.78 -7.07
N ALA A 226 -15.27 10.02 -8.36
CA ALA A 226 -15.94 11.05 -9.15
C ALA A 226 -17.36 10.63 -9.60
N GLY A 227 -17.71 9.34 -9.49
CA GLY A 227 -18.91 8.79 -10.11
C GLY A 227 -18.86 8.90 -11.64
N ALA A 228 -17.65 8.84 -12.22
CA ALA A 228 -17.45 9.05 -13.65
C ALA A 228 -18.01 7.87 -14.47
N GLY A 229 -18.78 8.19 -15.51
CA GLY A 229 -19.20 7.22 -16.51
C GLY A 229 -18.15 6.98 -17.60
N GLU A 230 -17.12 7.83 -17.67
CA GLU A 230 -16.04 7.80 -18.65
C GLU A 230 -14.68 7.57 -17.96
N PRO A 231 -13.68 7.02 -18.67
CA PRO A 231 -12.34 6.81 -18.12
C PRO A 231 -11.67 8.11 -17.68
N ILE A 232 -11.04 8.08 -16.50
CA ILE A 232 -10.17 9.16 -16.01
C ILE A 232 -8.73 8.79 -16.30
N ALA A 233 -7.93 9.76 -16.75
CA ALA A 233 -6.49 9.60 -16.93
C ALA A 233 -5.73 10.56 -16.01
N VAL A 234 -4.73 10.06 -15.28
CA VAL A 234 -3.89 10.89 -14.41
C VAL A 234 -2.49 11.06 -15.00
N ASN A 235 -1.94 12.27 -14.90
CA ASN A 235 -0.54 12.45 -15.23
C ASN A 235 0.31 12.05 -14.02
N PHE A 236 0.94 10.88 -14.07
CA PHE A 236 1.71 10.33 -12.95
C PHE A 236 3.17 10.09 -13.33
N THR A 237 4.08 10.76 -12.62
CA THR A 237 5.53 10.63 -12.82
C THR A 237 6.24 10.34 -11.49
N PRO A 238 6.77 9.14 -11.28
CA PRO A 238 7.53 8.80 -10.10
C PRO A 238 9.03 9.07 -10.27
N HIS A 239 9.69 9.39 -9.16
CA HIS A 239 11.11 9.69 -9.04
C HIS A 239 11.74 8.83 -7.94
N LEU A 240 12.89 8.26 -8.25
CA LEU A 240 13.72 7.51 -7.30
C LEU A 240 14.58 8.50 -6.51
N ILE A 241 14.48 8.44 -5.19
CA ILE A 241 15.19 9.34 -4.27
C ILE A 241 16.28 8.55 -3.53
N PRO A 242 17.48 9.13 -3.29
CA PRO A 242 18.59 8.49 -2.58
C PRO A 242 18.35 8.44 -1.05
N MET A 243 17.25 7.78 -0.67
CA MET A 243 16.87 7.46 0.70
C MET A 243 16.27 6.05 0.75
N SER A 244 16.37 5.35 1.88
CA SER A 244 15.85 3.98 1.94
C SER A 244 14.32 3.92 1.96
N ARG A 245 13.67 4.73 2.81
CA ARG A 245 12.22 4.73 3.05
C ARG A 245 11.63 6.13 2.89
N GLY A 246 10.34 6.16 2.61
CA GLY A 246 9.55 7.38 2.52
C GLY A 246 8.99 7.56 1.12
N GLU A 247 7.81 8.16 1.06
CA GLU A 247 7.14 8.50 -0.18
C GLU A 247 6.47 9.85 -0.04
N LEU A 248 6.60 10.68 -1.07
CA LEU A 248 6.01 12.00 -1.15
C LEU A 248 5.34 12.15 -2.52
N CYS A 249 4.03 12.37 -2.53
CA CYS A 249 3.30 12.76 -3.73
C CYS A 249 2.99 14.25 -3.68
N THR A 250 3.31 14.97 -4.75
CA THR A 250 2.87 16.35 -4.97
C THR A 250 1.82 16.36 -6.07
N SER A 251 0.58 16.60 -5.69
CA SER A 251 -0.57 16.65 -6.60
C SER A 251 -0.91 18.09 -6.93
N TYR A 252 -0.90 18.43 -8.22
CA TYR A 252 -1.33 19.72 -8.75
C TYR A 252 -2.75 19.57 -9.27
N LEU A 253 -3.66 20.37 -8.73
CA LEU A 253 -5.11 20.18 -8.91
C LEU A 253 -5.75 21.46 -9.42
N ARG A 254 -6.65 21.33 -10.40
CA ARG A 254 -7.59 22.39 -10.74
C ARG A 254 -8.75 22.37 -9.75
N LEU A 255 -9.04 23.52 -9.15
CA LEU A 255 -10.17 23.70 -8.26
C LEU A 255 -11.47 23.75 -9.07
N ALA A 256 -12.52 23.10 -8.57
CA ALA A 256 -13.84 23.08 -9.18
C ALA A 256 -14.82 23.91 -8.35
N ASN A 257 -15.94 24.33 -8.97
CA ASN A 257 -17.09 24.93 -8.27
C ASN A 257 -16.78 26.15 -7.38
N GLY A 258 -15.74 26.91 -7.72
CA GLY A 258 -15.30 28.07 -6.93
C GLY A 258 -14.61 27.72 -5.60
N ALA A 259 -14.23 26.45 -5.40
CA ALA A 259 -13.50 26.00 -4.23
C ALA A 259 -12.15 26.72 -4.08
N THR A 260 -11.68 26.76 -2.84
CA THR A 260 -10.41 27.34 -2.42
C THR A 260 -9.51 26.28 -1.79
N PRO A 261 -8.18 26.50 -1.69
CA PRO A 261 -7.29 25.61 -0.95
C PRO A 261 -7.68 25.42 0.53
N ASP A 262 -8.35 26.40 1.13
CA ASP A 262 -8.85 26.27 2.50
C ASP A 262 -10.06 25.31 2.58
N ASP A 263 -10.91 25.26 1.55
CA ASP A 263 -11.99 24.27 1.45
C ASP A 263 -11.45 22.84 1.30
N LEU A 264 -10.39 22.66 0.50
CA LEU A 264 -9.70 21.37 0.37
C LEU A 264 -9.15 20.88 1.71
N ARG A 265 -8.50 21.77 2.47
CA ARG A 265 -7.98 21.43 3.80
C ARG A 265 -9.12 21.06 4.75
N ALA A 266 -10.18 21.84 4.79
CA ALA A 266 -11.35 21.56 5.62
C ALA A 266 -12.01 20.22 5.26
N ALA A 267 -12.07 19.87 3.97
CA ALA A 267 -12.58 18.58 3.53
C ALA A 267 -11.72 17.40 3.98
N LEU A 268 -10.39 17.52 3.91
CA LEU A 268 -9.48 16.50 4.46
C LEU A 268 -9.59 16.39 5.98
N GLU A 269 -9.62 17.52 6.69
CA GLU A 269 -9.78 17.55 8.16
C GLU A 269 -11.11 16.92 8.60
N ALA A 270 -12.19 17.16 7.84
CA ALA A 270 -13.49 16.55 8.09
C ALA A 270 -13.48 15.04 7.80
N ALA A 271 -12.92 14.63 6.65
CA ALA A 271 -12.86 13.23 6.24
C ALA A 271 -12.03 12.36 7.19
N TYR A 272 -11.00 12.94 7.81
CA TYR A 272 -10.00 12.21 8.59
C TYR A 272 -9.97 12.58 10.07
N ARG A 273 -11.01 13.24 10.57
CA ARG A 273 -11.11 13.65 11.98
C ARG A 273 -10.94 12.50 12.96
N ASP A 274 -11.56 11.37 12.65
CA ASP A 274 -11.63 10.20 13.53
C ASP A 274 -10.73 9.05 13.05
N GLU A 275 -9.88 9.31 12.03
CA GLU A 275 -8.98 8.31 11.47
C GLU A 275 -7.64 8.30 12.22
N PRO A 276 -7.23 7.15 12.81
CA PRO A 276 -6.12 7.11 13.76
C PRO A 276 -4.75 7.39 13.12
N PHE A 277 -4.62 7.17 11.82
CA PHE A 277 -3.35 7.27 11.10
C PHE A 277 -3.25 8.50 10.20
N MET A 278 -4.32 9.29 10.07
CA MET A 278 -4.40 10.38 9.10
C MET A 278 -4.11 11.72 9.77
N LEU A 279 -3.11 12.45 9.27
CA LEU A 279 -2.68 13.73 9.84
C LEU A 279 -2.79 14.84 8.80
N VAL A 280 -3.76 15.73 8.95
CA VAL A 280 -3.84 16.94 8.12
C VAL A 280 -3.02 18.06 8.75
N ALA A 281 -2.01 18.53 8.04
CA ALA A 281 -1.11 19.56 8.51
C ALA A 281 -1.80 20.93 8.49
N LYS A 282 -1.50 21.74 9.51
CA LYS A 282 -1.97 23.14 9.58
C LYS A 282 -1.46 23.93 8.37
N LYS A 283 -2.17 25.02 8.02
CA LYS A 283 -1.77 25.94 6.94
C LYS A 283 -0.31 26.38 7.11
N GLY A 284 0.47 26.24 6.04
CA GLY A 284 1.90 26.58 6.00
C GLY A 284 2.86 25.48 6.47
N VAL A 285 2.38 24.39 7.08
CA VAL A 285 3.23 23.26 7.48
C VAL A 285 3.46 22.34 6.27
N MET A 286 4.74 22.10 5.94
CA MET A 286 5.15 21.24 4.84
C MET A 286 5.36 19.80 5.33
N PRO A 287 4.59 18.82 4.83
CA PRO A 287 4.84 17.42 5.16
C PRO A 287 6.22 16.95 4.69
N GLN A 288 6.86 16.09 5.47
CA GLN A 288 8.19 15.54 5.18
C GLN A 288 8.19 14.04 5.45
N THR A 289 8.79 13.26 4.55
CA THR A 289 8.80 11.78 4.64
C THR A 289 9.44 11.25 5.92
N GLN A 290 10.48 11.92 6.42
CA GLN A 290 11.15 11.59 7.68
C GLN A 290 10.24 11.65 8.91
N ASN A 291 9.17 12.44 8.88
CA ASN A 291 8.23 12.60 10.00
C ASN A 291 7.25 11.42 10.11
N VAL A 292 7.19 10.53 9.12
CA VAL A 292 6.31 9.34 9.10
C VAL A 292 7.10 8.03 8.97
N ARG A 293 8.43 8.11 8.85
CA ARG A 293 9.33 6.97 8.60
C ARG A 293 9.17 5.90 9.69
N GLY A 294 8.97 4.66 9.29
CA GLY A 294 8.77 3.50 10.17
C GLY A 294 7.37 3.36 10.79
N SER A 295 6.47 4.30 10.53
CA SER A 295 5.12 4.36 11.13
C SER A 295 4.00 4.11 10.12
N ASN A 296 2.80 3.83 10.62
CA ASN A 296 1.61 3.69 9.78
C ASN A 296 0.90 5.03 9.48
N TYR A 297 1.48 6.17 9.90
CA TYR A 297 0.85 7.47 9.67
C TYR A 297 1.00 7.95 8.22
N ALA A 298 -0.02 8.67 7.75
CA ALA A 298 0.02 9.49 6.55
C ALA A 298 -0.16 10.96 6.94
N GLN A 299 0.59 11.86 6.30
CA GLN A 299 0.46 13.30 6.53
C GLN A 299 0.16 14.05 5.23
N PHE A 300 -0.75 15.02 5.30
CA PHE A 300 -1.23 15.80 4.16
C PHE A 300 -1.02 17.30 4.39
N GLY A 301 -0.64 18.04 3.36
CA GLY A 301 -0.56 19.50 3.37
C GLY A 301 -1.24 20.08 2.14
N VAL A 302 -1.96 21.19 2.31
CA VAL A 302 -2.67 21.88 1.23
C VAL A 302 -2.15 23.30 1.10
N PHE A 303 -1.83 23.71 -0.12
CA PHE A 303 -1.18 24.98 -0.44
C PHE A 303 -1.87 25.69 -1.61
N ASP A 304 -1.83 27.02 -1.56
CA ASP A 304 -2.19 27.86 -2.68
C ASP A 304 -1.22 27.63 -3.85
N ASP A 305 -1.75 27.51 -5.07
CA ASP A 305 -0.95 27.57 -6.29
C ASP A 305 -0.79 29.04 -6.73
N ARG A 306 0.35 29.36 -7.33
CA ARG A 306 0.57 30.66 -7.99
C ARG A 306 -0.40 30.85 -9.17
N ILE A 307 -0.80 29.75 -9.82
CA ILE A 307 -1.78 29.74 -10.89
C ILE A 307 -3.18 29.86 -10.29
N LYS A 308 -3.92 30.92 -10.66
CA LYS A 308 -5.30 31.13 -10.19
C LYS A 308 -6.18 29.92 -10.53
N GLY A 309 -7.03 29.53 -9.58
CA GLY A 309 -7.94 28.39 -9.72
C GLY A 309 -7.27 27.02 -9.56
N ARG A 310 -6.05 26.98 -9.00
CA ARG A 310 -5.34 25.73 -8.70
C ARG A 310 -4.91 25.66 -7.24
N ALA A 311 -4.67 24.44 -6.78
CA ALA A 311 -4.11 24.13 -5.48
C ALA A 311 -3.06 23.03 -5.59
N ILE A 312 -2.17 22.96 -4.60
CA ILE A 312 -1.18 21.90 -4.47
C ILE A 312 -1.48 21.12 -3.19
N VAL A 313 -1.56 19.80 -3.31
CA VAL A 313 -1.69 18.87 -2.19
C VAL A 313 -0.44 18.02 -2.11
N VAL A 314 0.19 17.99 -0.94
CA VAL A 314 1.35 17.14 -0.66
C VAL A 314 0.92 16.05 0.30
N SER A 315 1.19 14.79 -0.04
CA SER A 315 1.00 13.64 0.87
C SER A 315 2.30 12.92 1.11
N VAL A 316 2.53 12.48 2.35
CA VAL A 316 3.69 11.66 2.72
C VAL A 316 3.28 10.43 3.52
N ILE A 317 3.95 9.31 3.24
CA ILE A 317 3.83 8.04 3.96
C ILE A 317 5.20 7.36 4.07
N ASP A 318 5.32 6.33 4.92
CA ASP A 318 6.35 5.31 4.74
C ASP A 318 5.86 4.27 3.72
N ASN A 319 6.59 4.12 2.61
CA ASN A 319 6.22 3.26 1.49
C ASN A 319 6.15 1.76 1.84
N LEU A 320 6.86 1.32 2.88
CA LEU A 320 6.85 -0.08 3.33
C LEU A 320 5.87 -0.33 4.48
N VAL A 321 5.46 0.72 5.20
CA VAL A 321 4.49 0.61 6.30
C VAL A 321 3.11 1.01 5.79
N LYS A 322 2.69 2.29 5.88
CA LYS A 322 1.35 2.68 5.39
C LYS A 322 1.18 2.41 3.90
N GLY A 323 2.25 2.49 3.11
CA GLY A 323 2.22 2.16 1.68
C GLY A 323 2.23 0.66 1.35
N SER A 324 2.37 -0.23 2.34
CA SER A 324 2.38 -1.67 2.13
C SER A 324 2.00 -2.46 3.40
N ALA A 325 2.98 -2.95 4.18
CA ALA A 325 2.75 -3.94 5.23
C ALA A 325 1.93 -3.42 6.41
N GLY A 326 2.05 -2.13 6.74
CA GLY A 326 1.25 -1.48 7.77
C GLY A 326 -0.23 -1.42 7.40
N GLN A 327 -0.56 -1.01 6.19
CA GLN A 327 -1.94 -1.04 5.70
C GLN A 327 -2.47 -2.46 5.54
N ALA A 328 -1.61 -3.43 5.19
CA ALA A 328 -1.97 -4.84 5.20
C ALA A 328 -2.37 -5.36 6.59
N VAL A 329 -1.62 -4.99 7.64
CA VAL A 329 -1.97 -5.31 9.03
C VAL A 329 -3.24 -4.57 9.46
N GLN A 330 -3.42 -3.31 9.04
CA GLN A 330 -4.63 -2.53 9.31
C GLN A 330 -5.87 -3.21 8.71
N ASN A 331 -5.76 -3.67 7.45
CA ASN A 331 -6.79 -4.44 6.77
C ASN A 331 -7.09 -5.77 7.47
N MET A 332 -6.06 -6.49 7.92
CA MET A 332 -6.24 -7.72 8.71
C MET A 332 -7.02 -7.42 10.00
N ASN A 333 -6.64 -6.37 10.74
CA ASN A 333 -7.33 -6.00 11.97
C ASN A 333 -8.83 -5.78 11.72
N VAL A 334 -9.17 -4.99 10.70
CA VAL A 334 -10.57 -4.75 10.30
C VAL A 334 -11.27 -6.06 9.93
N ALA A 335 -10.63 -6.90 9.10
CA ALA A 335 -11.22 -8.14 8.61
C ALA A 335 -11.47 -9.19 9.71
N PHE A 336 -10.77 -9.11 10.85
CA PHE A 336 -10.97 -9.96 12.02
C PHE A 336 -11.74 -9.25 13.16
N GLY A 337 -12.22 -8.01 12.95
CA GLY A 337 -12.92 -7.25 13.98
C GLY A 337 -12.05 -6.88 15.18
N LEU A 338 -10.74 -6.74 14.98
CA LEU A 338 -9.79 -6.26 15.99
C LEU A 338 -9.79 -4.73 16.03
N GLU A 339 -9.19 -4.14 17.07
CA GLU A 339 -8.91 -2.71 17.06
C GLU A 339 -7.95 -2.39 15.90
N GLU A 340 -8.37 -1.48 15.02
CA GLU A 340 -7.68 -1.14 13.77
C GLU A 340 -6.21 -0.76 13.98
N THR A 341 -5.89 -0.16 15.13
CA THR A 341 -4.55 0.32 15.49
C THR A 341 -3.63 -0.77 16.07
N SER A 342 -4.14 -1.97 16.33
CA SER A 342 -3.40 -3.05 16.98
C SER A 342 -2.12 -3.39 16.21
N GLY A 343 -0.98 -3.37 16.91
CA GLY A 343 0.33 -3.62 16.31
C GLY A 343 0.86 -2.52 15.37
N LEU A 344 0.21 -1.36 15.32
CA LEU A 344 0.52 -0.28 14.35
C LEU A 344 0.80 1.10 14.99
N LEU A 345 0.76 1.21 16.32
CA LEU A 345 1.00 2.46 17.05
C LEU A 345 2.50 2.81 17.23
N GLN A 346 3.41 2.14 16.54
CA GLN A 346 4.81 2.56 16.55
C GLN A 346 4.94 4.01 16.05
N LEU A 347 5.61 4.82 16.85
CA LEU A 347 5.88 6.20 16.49
C LEU A 347 6.89 6.26 15.33
N PRO A 348 6.87 7.35 14.54
CA PRO A 348 7.89 7.59 13.53
C PRO A 348 9.30 7.53 14.12
N MET A 349 10.21 6.85 13.42
CA MET A 349 11.63 6.79 13.76
C MET A 349 12.36 7.92 13.06
N PHE A 350 12.69 8.95 13.82
CA PHE A 350 13.42 10.15 13.41
C PHE A 350 14.59 10.40 14.38
N PRO A 351 15.77 10.89 13.93
CA PRO A 351 16.15 11.31 12.56
C PRO A 351 16.56 10.17 11.64
#